data_AF-A0A6A8A371-F1
#
_entry.id   AF-A0A6A8A371-F1
#
_cell.length_a   1.000
_cell.length_b   1.000
_cell.length_c   1.000
_cell.angle_alpha   90.00
_cell.angle_beta   90.00
_cell.angle_gamma   90.00
#
_symmetry.space_group_name_H-M   'P 1'
#
loop_
_entity.id
_entity.type
_entity.pdbx_description
1 polymer ?
#
loop_
_entity_poly.entity_id
_entity_poly.type
_entity_poly.pdbx_seq_one_letter_code
_entity_poly.pdbx_strand_id
1 'polypeptide(L)'
;MAQSANPFGVGYEGHPLFGIGYQIFPYEIGAVKLGVEAGLAGRFGGNTNAEIWGGVVGRYEGIEIANTVRIVPSFTFGLSHVTKTMNGRERRNEEERDGNAGTLFYLGPEISFSTVSRPDVELFWRLHHRSGAWGTLGDMHGGSNANVVGVRYNF
;
A
#
# COMPACT_ATOMS: atom_id res chain seq x y z
N MET A 1 7.96 4.45 -17.16
CA MET A 1 8.24 4.00 -15.77
C MET A 1 7.91 5.05 -14.72
N ALA A 2 8.28 6.33 -14.89
CA ALA A 2 7.92 7.39 -13.93
C ALA A 2 6.41 7.62 -13.74
N GLN A 3 5.59 7.32 -14.74
CA GLN A 3 4.12 7.47 -14.63
C GLN A 3 3.47 6.41 -13.73
N SER A 4 4.11 5.26 -13.51
CA SER A 4 3.54 4.19 -12.69
C SER A 4 3.48 4.60 -11.23
N ALA A 5 4.47 5.33 -10.70
CA ALA A 5 4.47 5.78 -9.31
C ALA A 5 3.94 7.22 -9.11
N ASN A 6 3.25 7.78 -10.10
CA ASN A 6 2.69 9.14 -10.04
C ASN A 6 1.25 9.12 -9.49
N PRO A 7 0.99 9.71 -8.30
CA PRO A 7 -0.34 9.69 -7.68
C PRO A 7 -1.27 10.85 -8.11
N PHE A 8 -0.83 11.84 -8.88
CA PHE A 8 -1.64 13.05 -9.15
C PHE A 8 -1.87 13.35 -10.64
N GLY A 9 -1.04 12.82 -11.55
CA GLY A 9 -1.08 13.13 -12.98
C GLY A 9 -1.51 11.97 -13.89
N VAL A 10 -2.31 11.02 -13.39
CA VAL A 10 -2.67 9.78 -14.10
C VAL A 10 -4.19 9.58 -14.17
N GLY A 11 -4.66 8.91 -15.22
CA GLY A 11 -6.05 8.46 -15.30
C GLY A 11 -6.29 7.27 -14.37
N TYR A 12 -7.32 7.36 -13.52
CA TYR A 12 -7.73 6.28 -12.64
C TYR A 12 -8.70 5.33 -13.35
N GLU A 13 -8.47 4.04 -13.21
CA GLU A 13 -9.46 3.02 -13.54
C GLU A 13 -10.47 2.89 -12.39
N GLY A 14 -11.74 2.61 -12.70
CA GLY A 14 -12.84 2.52 -11.74
C GLY A 14 -12.82 1.24 -10.89
N HIS A 15 -11.72 0.99 -10.18
CA HIS A 15 -11.49 -0.23 -9.40
C HIS A 15 -11.38 0.07 -7.90
N PRO A 16 -12.50 0.19 -7.15
CA PRO A 16 -12.45 0.46 -5.72
C PRO A 16 -11.87 -0.73 -4.93
N LEU A 17 -11.17 -0.42 -3.84
CA LEU A 17 -10.55 -1.37 -2.92
C LEU A 17 -10.98 -1.04 -1.49
N PHE A 18 -11.36 -2.07 -0.73
CA PHE A 18 -11.67 -1.96 0.69
C PHE A 18 -10.89 -3.02 1.44
N GLY A 19 -10.22 -2.64 2.53
CA GLY A 19 -9.38 -3.57 3.26
C GLY A 19 -9.23 -3.24 4.72
N ILE A 20 -8.68 -4.22 5.45
CA ILE A 20 -8.26 -4.11 6.84
C ILE A 20 -6.82 -4.57 6.94
N GLY A 21 -6.07 -3.95 7.85
CA GLY A 21 -4.67 -4.26 8.09
C GLY A 21 -4.33 -4.17 9.57
N TYR A 22 -3.27 -4.86 9.96
CA TYR A 22 -2.76 -4.89 11.33
C TYR A 22 -1.24 -4.76 11.32
N GLN A 23 -0.71 -3.94 12.22
CA GLN A 23 0.71 -3.66 12.36
C GLN A 23 1.17 -3.99 13.77
N ILE A 24 2.37 -4.57 13.89
CA ILE A 24 3.04 -4.85 15.17
C ILE A 24 4.45 -4.29 15.10
N PHE A 25 4.87 -3.54 16.12
CA PHE A 25 6.18 -2.88 16.19
C PHE A 25 7.00 -3.39 17.39
N PRO A 26 7.74 -4.52 17.25
CA PRO A 26 8.56 -5.07 18.33
C PRO A 26 9.89 -4.32 18.54
N TYR A 27 10.32 -3.48 17.59
CA TYR A 27 11.59 -2.77 17.67
C TYR A 27 11.44 -1.27 17.44
N GLU A 28 12.31 -0.50 18.07
CA GLU A 28 12.40 0.94 17.92
C GLU A 28 13.88 1.36 17.86
N ILE A 29 14.22 2.21 16.89
CA ILE A 29 15.57 2.72 16.65
C ILE A 29 15.47 4.24 16.54
N GLY A 30 15.74 4.93 17.66
CA GLY A 30 15.49 6.36 17.76
C GLY A 30 14.02 6.66 17.48
N ALA A 31 13.74 7.63 16.61
CA ALA A 31 12.38 8.03 16.26
C ALA A 31 11.72 7.13 15.19
N VAL A 32 12.25 5.93 14.92
CA VAL A 32 11.69 4.99 13.93
C VAL A 32 11.31 3.67 14.60
N LYS A 33 10.04 3.30 14.49
CA LYS A 33 9.50 1.99 14.85
C LYS A 33 9.63 1.04 13.67
N LEU A 34 10.15 -0.16 13.92
CA LEU A 34 10.27 -1.23 12.95
C LEU A 34 9.33 -2.37 13.32
N GLY A 35 8.60 -2.86 12.32
CA GLY A 35 7.53 -3.79 12.54
C GLY A 35 7.19 -4.65 11.34
N VAL A 36 6.09 -5.36 11.49
CA VAL A 36 5.45 -6.13 10.42
C VAL A 36 4.03 -5.65 10.22
N GLU A 37 3.58 -5.66 8.97
CA GLU A 37 2.20 -5.42 8.58
C GLU A 37 1.64 -6.65 7.86
N ALA A 38 0.38 -6.96 8.10
CA ALA A 38 -0.42 -7.86 7.28
C ALA A 38 -1.81 -7.26 7.05
N GLY A 39 -2.42 -7.53 5.91
CA GLY A 39 -3.78 -7.11 5.64
C GLY A 39 -4.47 -7.90 4.53
N LEU A 40 -5.78 -7.68 4.45
CA LEU A 40 -6.65 -8.28 3.45
C LEU A 40 -7.58 -7.22 2.84
N ALA A 41 -7.87 -7.35 1.56
CA ALA A 41 -8.75 -6.44 0.85
C ALA A 41 -9.66 -7.15 -0.15
N GLY A 42 -10.87 -6.64 -0.30
CA GLY A 42 -11.72 -6.88 -1.46
C GLY A 42 -11.45 -5.83 -2.52
N ARG A 43 -11.27 -6.28 -3.76
CA ARG A 43 -11.07 -5.43 -4.94
C ARG A 43 -12.25 -5.59 -5.86
N PHE A 44 -12.81 -4.48 -6.33
CA PHE A 44 -14.07 -4.43 -7.07
C PHE A 44 -13.92 -3.64 -8.37
N GLY A 45 -14.90 -3.77 -9.26
CA GLY A 45 -14.87 -3.20 -10.61
C GLY A 45 -14.12 -4.12 -11.59
N GLY A 46 -14.75 -4.46 -12.72
CA GLY A 46 -14.19 -5.44 -13.67
C GLY A 46 -14.35 -6.88 -13.18
N ASN A 47 -13.40 -7.38 -12.38
CA ASN A 47 -13.38 -8.74 -11.86
C ASN A 47 -13.15 -8.74 -10.33
N THR A 48 -14.22 -8.96 -9.56
CA THR A 48 -14.14 -9.00 -8.09
C THR A 48 -13.16 -10.08 -7.62
N ASN A 49 -12.24 -9.69 -6.75
CA ASN A 49 -11.21 -10.58 -6.22
C ASN A 49 -10.76 -10.16 -4.81
N ALA A 50 -10.04 -11.05 -4.15
CA ALA A 50 -9.45 -10.80 -2.85
C ALA A 50 -7.93 -10.61 -2.98
N GLU A 51 -7.39 -9.73 -2.15
CA GLU A 51 -5.96 -9.50 -1.98
C GLU A 51 -5.57 -9.78 -0.53
N ILE A 52 -4.43 -10.42 -0.34
CA ILE A 52 -3.70 -10.44 0.92
C ILE A 52 -2.33 -9.79 0.69
N TRP A 53 -1.89 -8.95 1.63
CA TRP A 53 -0.54 -8.39 1.58
C TRP A 53 0.12 -8.48 2.95
N GLY A 54 1.45 -8.43 2.95
CA GLY A 54 2.21 -8.33 4.18
C GLY A 54 3.67 -8.02 3.92
N GLY A 55 4.34 -7.49 4.94
CA GLY A 55 5.72 -7.03 4.81
C GLY A 55 6.29 -6.44 6.09
N VAL A 56 7.53 -5.96 5.97
CA VAL A 56 8.17 -5.16 7.01
C VAL A 56 7.74 -3.71 6.89
N VAL A 57 7.54 -3.04 8.01
CA VAL A 57 7.14 -1.64 8.06
C VAL A 57 8.12 -0.82 8.88
N GLY A 58 8.55 0.31 8.31
CA GLY A 58 9.22 1.39 9.04
C GLY A 58 8.24 2.53 9.26
N ARG A 59 8.12 3.00 10.50
CA ARG A 59 7.17 4.04 10.90
C ARG A 59 7.87 5.09 11.75
N TYR A 60 7.76 6.35 11.38
CA TYR A 60 8.31 7.44 12.18
C TYR A 60 7.45 7.71 13.42
N GLU A 61 8.01 8.26 14.49
CA GLU A 61 7.24 8.62 15.70
C GLU A 61 6.35 9.85 15.50
N GLY A 62 6.59 10.62 14.45
CA GLY A 62 5.75 11.74 14.03
C GLY A 62 6.46 13.08 14.13
N ILE A 63 6.04 14.01 13.27
CA ILE A 63 6.49 15.39 13.23
C ILE A 63 5.31 16.24 13.70
N GLU A 64 5.49 16.99 14.77
CA GLU A 64 4.46 17.87 15.29
C GLU A 64 4.60 19.27 14.70
N ILE A 65 3.49 19.82 14.23
CA ILE A 65 3.40 21.18 13.69
C ILE A 65 2.47 21.99 14.59
N ALA A 66 2.99 23.11 15.09
CA ALA A 66 2.26 24.07 15.93
C ALA A 66 1.52 23.42 17.12
N ASN A 67 2.08 22.35 17.69
CA ASN A 67 1.49 21.56 18.78
C ASN A 67 0.03 21.12 18.53
N THR A 68 -0.37 21.03 17.25
CA THR A 68 -1.76 20.78 16.86
C THR A 68 -1.87 19.53 16.02
N VAL A 69 -1.05 19.44 14.96
CA VAL A 69 -1.09 18.32 14.00
C VAL A 69 0.18 17.51 14.12
N ARG A 70 0.02 16.19 14.16
CA ARG A 70 1.11 15.21 14.11
C ARG A 70 1.07 14.48 12.78
N ILE A 71 2.15 14.58 12.00
CA ILE A 71 2.33 13.94 10.69
C ILE A 71 3.23 12.74 10.86
N VAL A 72 2.81 11.57 10.39
CA VAL A 72 3.53 10.31 10.58
C VAL A 72 3.81 9.63 9.24
N PRO A 73 5.02 9.82 8.69
CA PRO A 73 5.47 9.03 7.53
C PRO A 73 5.68 7.57 7.91
N SER A 74 5.29 6.66 7.01
CA SER A 74 5.64 5.24 7.11
C SER A 74 5.81 4.61 5.73
N PHE A 75 6.51 3.48 5.70
CA PHE A 75 6.76 2.72 4.49
C PHE A 75 6.70 1.23 4.78
N THR A 76 5.87 0.52 4.01
CA THR A 76 5.80 -0.95 4.04
C THR A 76 6.43 -1.54 2.79
N PHE A 77 7.28 -2.55 2.95
CA PHE A 77 7.85 -3.34 1.87
C PHE A 77 7.53 -4.82 2.08
N GLY A 78 6.98 -5.47 1.07
CA GLY A 78 6.72 -6.91 1.16
C GLY A 78 6.12 -7.50 -0.10
N LEU A 79 5.12 -8.37 0.09
CA LEU A 79 4.46 -9.11 -0.97
C LEU A 79 2.95 -8.90 -0.91
N SER A 80 2.32 -8.95 -2.08
CA SER A 80 0.87 -8.92 -2.25
C SER A 80 0.46 -10.05 -3.19
N HIS A 81 -0.57 -10.79 -2.79
CA HIS A 81 -1.15 -11.88 -3.56
C HIS A 81 -2.64 -11.62 -3.83
N VAL A 82 -3.08 -11.81 -5.07
CA VAL A 82 -4.48 -11.68 -5.48
C VAL A 82 -5.03 -13.01 -5.98
N THR A 83 -6.30 -13.27 -5.70
CA THR A 83 -6.97 -14.50 -6.18
C THR A 83 -7.22 -14.48 -7.69
N LYS A 84 -7.32 -13.28 -8.28
CA LYS A 84 -7.47 -13.06 -9.72
C LYS A 84 -6.82 -11.74 -10.08
N THR A 85 -6.20 -11.68 -11.26
CA THR A 85 -5.62 -10.45 -11.80
C THR A 85 -6.73 -9.45 -12.13
N MET A 86 -6.56 -8.20 -11.68
CA MET A 86 -7.52 -7.14 -11.97
C MET A 86 -7.45 -6.74 -13.45
N ASN A 87 -8.62 -6.55 -14.08
CA ASN A 87 -8.70 -6.03 -15.44
C ASN A 87 -8.00 -4.66 -15.53
N GLY A 88 -7.55 -4.29 -16.73
CA GLY A 88 -6.81 -3.04 -16.96
C GLY A 88 -5.32 -3.30 -17.08
N ARG A 89 -4.50 -2.36 -16.60
CA ARG A 89 -3.05 -2.37 -16.84
C ARG A 89 -2.35 -3.66 -16.39
N GLU A 90 -2.75 -4.21 -15.25
CA GLU A 90 -2.10 -5.42 -14.70
C GLU A 90 -2.41 -6.64 -15.56
N ARG A 91 -3.70 -6.90 -15.85
CA ARG A 91 -4.13 -7.99 -16.74
C ARG A 91 -3.53 -7.88 -18.14
N ARG A 92 -3.46 -6.67 -18.71
CA ARG A 92 -2.87 -6.47 -20.03
C ARG A 92 -1.38 -6.84 -20.07
N ASN A 93 -0.61 -6.48 -19.04
CA ASN A 93 0.80 -6.88 -18.96
C ASN A 93 0.96 -8.39 -18.79
N GLU A 94 0.07 -9.04 -18.03
CA GLU A 94 0.03 -10.49 -17.88
C GLU A 94 -0.22 -11.18 -19.22
N GLU A 95 -1.22 -10.72 -19.99
CA GLU A 95 -1.57 -11.27 -21.31
C GLU A 95 -0.50 -11.02 -22.38
N GLU A 96 0.08 -9.82 -22.44
CA GLU A 96 1.09 -9.46 -23.44
C GLU A 96 2.40 -10.24 -23.28
N ARG A 97 2.65 -10.82 -22.11
CA ARG A 97 3.93 -11.45 -21.75
C ARG A 97 3.85 -12.90 -21.30
N ASP A 98 2.65 -13.49 -21.28
CA ASP A 98 2.41 -14.79 -20.65
C ASP A 98 2.92 -14.82 -19.18
N GLY A 99 2.71 -13.69 -18.48
CA GLY A 99 3.14 -13.48 -17.10
C GLY A 99 2.15 -14.03 -16.06
N ASN A 100 2.46 -13.83 -14.79
CA ASN A 100 1.59 -14.16 -13.66
C ASN A 100 1.54 -12.99 -12.66
N ALA A 101 0.41 -12.29 -12.60
CA ALA A 101 0.23 -11.17 -11.70
C ALA A 101 -0.35 -11.55 -10.31
N GLY A 102 -0.42 -12.85 -10.04
CA GLY A 102 -0.95 -13.40 -8.79
C GLY A 102 -0.18 -12.89 -7.59
N THR A 103 1.15 -13.08 -7.56
CA THR A 103 2.02 -12.60 -6.47
C THR A 103 3.01 -11.57 -6.98
N LEU A 104 3.03 -10.38 -6.37
CA LEU A 104 3.90 -9.27 -6.74
C LEU A 104 4.53 -8.61 -5.51
N PHE A 105 5.56 -7.81 -5.72
CA PHE A 105 6.10 -6.97 -4.66
C PHE A 105 5.09 -5.91 -4.27
N TYR A 106 5.01 -5.62 -2.99
CA TYR A 106 4.15 -4.62 -2.39
C TYR A 106 4.97 -3.48 -1.82
N LEU A 107 4.63 -2.25 -2.22
CA LEU A 107 5.16 -1.03 -1.63
C LEU A 107 3.99 -0.19 -1.10
N GLY A 108 4.06 0.19 0.16
CA GLY A 108 3.07 1.01 0.83
C GLY A 108 3.68 2.26 1.46
N PRO A 109 4.16 3.25 0.68
CA PRO A 109 4.44 4.57 1.23
C PRO A 109 3.13 5.19 1.72
N GLU A 110 3.17 5.73 2.94
CA GLU A 110 2.00 6.25 3.62
C GLU A 110 2.37 7.50 4.43
N ILE A 111 1.42 8.44 4.48
CA ILE A 111 1.46 9.57 5.40
C ILE A 111 0.19 9.53 6.24
N SER A 112 0.36 9.45 7.55
CA SER A 112 -0.75 9.54 8.52
C SER A 112 -0.78 10.91 9.19
N PHE A 113 -1.96 11.32 9.63
CA PHE A 113 -2.24 12.57 10.33
C PHE A 113 -3.06 12.28 11.58
N SER A 114 -2.65 12.84 12.71
CA SER A 114 -3.40 12.82 13.97
C SER A 114 -3.35 14.21 14.61
N THR A 115 -4.20 14.48 15.60
CA THR A 115 -3.98 15.64 16.47
C THR A 115 -3.00 15.27 17.57
N VAL A 116 -2.24 16.24 18.08
CA VAL A 116 -1.34 16.02 19.23
C VAL A 116 -2.12 15.55 20.48
N SER A 117 -3.39 15.97 20.61
CA SER A 117 -4.28 15.54 21.70
C SER A 117 -4.87 14.14 21.54
N ARG A 118 -4.86 13.56 20.32
CA ARG A 118 -5.39 12.22 20.01
C ARG A 118 -4.44 11.48 19.05
N PRO A 119 -3.21 11.16 19.50
CA PRO A 119 -2.25 10.42 18.67
C PRO A 119 -2.66 8.96 18.45
N ASP A 120 -3.64 8.46 19.20
CA ASP A 120 -4.22 7.13 19.09
C ASP A 120 -5.10 6.95 17.84
N VAL A 121 -5.63 8.04 17.27
CA VAL A 121 -6.47 8.00 16.06
C VAL A 121 -5.82 8.76 14.92
N GLU A 122 -5.60 8.08 13.80
CA GLU A 122 -4.96 8.67 12.63
C GLU A 122 -5.83 8.53 11.38
N LEU A 123 -5.89 9.58 10.58
CA LEU A 123 -6.29 9.51 9.18
C LEU A 123 -5.03 9.26 8.35
N PHE A 124 -5.05 8.32 7.42
CA PHE A 124 -3.91 8.09 6.53
C PHE A 124 -4.30 8.15 5.06
N TRP A 125 -3.32 8.54 4.25
CA TRP A 125 -3.30 8.30 2.81
C TRP A 125 -2.11 7.41 2.48
N ARG A 126 -2.34 6.41 1.64
CA ARG A 126 -1.37 5.40 1.23
C ARG A 126 -1.44 5.18 -0.28
N LEU A 127 -0.27 5.06 -0.90
CA LEU A 127 -0.19 4.46 -2.22
C LEU A 127 -0.02 2.94 -2.07
N HIS A 128 -1.03 2.18 -2.47
CA HIS A 128 -1.02 0.72 -2.43
C HIS A 128 -0.49 0.18 -3.76
N HIS A 129 0.84 0.07 -3.85
CA HIS A 129 1.53 -0.26 -5.09
C HIS A 129 1.88 -1.76 -5.17
N ARG A 130 1.62 -2.35 -6.34
CA ARG A 130 2.02 -3.72 -6.68
C ARG A 130 2.90 -3.72 -7.92
N SER A 131 4.02 -4.44 -7.93
CA SER A 131 4.94 -4.48 -9.08
C SER A 131 5.71 -5.79 -9.19
N GLY A 132 5.97 -6.24 -10.42
CA GLY A 132 6.85 -7.39 -10.66
C GLY A 132 8.34 -7.06 -10.69
N ALA A 133 8.71 -5.78 -10.52
CA ALA A 133 10.10 -5.30 -10.50
C ALA A 133 10.93 -5.84 -11.69
N TRP A 134 10.56 -5.43 -12.91
CA TRP A 134 11.22 -5.84 -14.16
C TRP A 134 11.22 -7.35 -14.40
N GLY A 135 10.11 -8.01 -14.05
CA GLY A 135 9.95 -9.45 -14.28
C GLY A 135 10.54 -10.34 -13.20
N THR A 136 11.12 -9.77 -12.14
CA THR A 136 11.60 -10.54 -10.98
C THR A 136 10.48 -11.41 -10.38
N LEU A 137 9.25 -10.91 -10.30
CA LEU A 137 8.08 -11.69 -9.93
C LEU A 137 7.10 -11.79 -11.10
N GLY A 138 6.77 -13.04 -11.46
CA GLY A 138 5.73 -13.38 -12.42
C GLY A 138 5.95 -12.84 -13.85
N ASP A 139 7.19 -12.54 -14.23
CA ASP A 139 7.55 -11.83 -15.48
C ASP A 139 6.82 -10.48 -15.65
N MET A 140 6.32 -9.89 -14.57
CA MET A 140 5.57 -8.64 -14.61
C MET A 140 6.52 -7.43 -14.70
N HIS A 141 6.51 -6.75 -15.85
CA HIS A 141 7.38 -5.60 -16.13
C HIS A 141 6.75 -4.24 -15.84
N GLY A 142 5.61 -4.25 -15.13
CA GLY A 142 4.89 -3.06 -14.71
C GLY A 142 4.35 -3.21 -13.30
N GLY A 143 3.66 -2.17 -12.86
CA GLY A 143 2.94 -2.17 -11.60
C GLY A 143 1.58 -1.49 -11.70
N SER A 144 0.75 -1.75 -10.70
CA SER A 144 -0.55 -1.12 -10.47
C SER A 144 -0.53 -0.34 -9.14
N ASN A 145 -1.39 0.66 -9.01
CA ASN A 145 -1.53 1.43 -7.78
C ASN A 145 -2.99 1.64 -7.46
N ALA A 146 -3.27 1.70 -6.16
CA ALA A 146 -4.48 2.31 -5.65
C ALA A 146 -4.11 3.42 -4.66
N ASN A 147 -4.87 4.51 -4.65
CA ASN A 147 -4.84 5.45 -3.54
C ASN A 147 -5.81 4.94 -2.49
N VAL A 148 -5.30 4.75 -1.28
CA VAL A 148 -6.09 4.30 -0.14
C VAL A 148 -6.11 5.42 0.87
N VAL A 149 -7.32 5.79 1.30
CA VAL A 149 -7.53 6.63 2.48
C VAL A 149 -8.20 5.79 3.54
N GLY A 150 -7.81 5.96 4.80
CA GLY A 150 -8.36 5.15 5.87
C GLY A 150 -8.11 5.75 7.25
N VAL A 151 -8.69 5.11 8.25
CA VAL A 151 -8.49 5.45 9.66
C VAL A 151 -7.72 4.32 10.33
N ARG A 152 -6.73 4.67 11.15
CA ARG A 152 -5.99 3.75 12.00
C ARG A 152 -6.24 4.10 13.47
N TYR A 153 -6.39 3.07 14.29
CA TYR A 153 -6.34 3.17 15.74
C TYR A 153 -5.04 2.52 16.24
N ASN A 154 -4.28 3.23 17.08
CA ASN A 154 -3.06 2.76 17.71
C ASN A 154 -3.37 2.34 19.16
N PHE A 155 -2.99 1.12 19.53
CA PHE A 155 -3.17 0.54 20.87
C PHE A 155 -1.84 0.46 21.62
#